data_AF-A0A4R1F8Z5-F1
#
_entry.id   AF-A0A4R1F8Z5-F1
#
_cell.length_a   1.000
_cell.length_b   1.000
_cell.length_c   1.000
_cell.angle_alpha   90.00
_cell.angle_beta   90.00
_cell.angle_gamma   90.00
#
_symmetry.space_group_name_H-M   'P 1'
#
loop_
_entity.id
_entity.type
_entity.pdbx_description
1 polymer ?
#
loop_
_entity_poly.entity_id
_entity_poly.type
_entity_poly.pdbx_seq_one_letter_code
_entity_poly.pdbx_strand_id
1 'polypeptide(L)'
;MKCKLAKTKKLSLLPVSLLFAVVVLGGCASLPNIVPQLPSPRADNYSLPAGQDIGRANAFLTQGKKREAAAAYFEASNNYRSPERERLILQAAELAAVLKDTPLTQRYLAPVNYANLNAENQARFRFTQAQLALNDNNYRETLRILPQRVNTLPMELGTKILNARMSAAQSSGDKLALVQELVLQESSLKEQHQIDLNHDRIWNHAQQIPNFQLDEGIGRINHPVLKSWLTLAKLGKISKSNTASAKTSLRGDTAKWLQQNPNHPGKSKAIELLNVVPSTTVTPYQTDATTSTTNSTVAAAKPSQSSSSKKQIAVLLPLTGNLSGIGKTLLSGIQDAHKLNPNNSELKVLNTASGSIDGIYRTALNGGAQTVIGPFIKPALSSLSRSTIPVPTIGLNYVEGLQNTSGNLYQFGLSPEDEARQIVDYAMSKGLQRVAILTPDSDWGNRLHDAMRRATIEKQGKVVMSESFRNSAISYAKPAESIGARENELDAILVAASPTQIRRLYPDLRQKIRALPVYATSHVYSGLPDTDKDSVLEGLVFTETPWVLDSASRQNSASSAFPRLYAMGMDAYKLSSSTESLKAYGSTVSGKTGTISLEKDGSFHRKSGLARFNKGVAMPFGG
;
A
#
# COMPACT_ATOMS: atom_id res chain seq x y z
N MET A 1 74.47 -22.64 7.91
CA MET A 1 75.73 -22.89 7.15
C MET A 1 75.37 -23.75 5.94
N LYS A 2 75.59 -23.31 4.70
CA LYS A 2 76.85 -23.36 3.88
C LYS A 2 77.25 -24.79 3.45
N CYS A 3 77.81 -24.91 2.23
CA CYS A 3 78.31 -26.12 1.53
C CYS A 3 77.22 -27.01 0.88
N LYS A 4 77.42 -27.69 -0.26
CA LYS A 4 78.56 -27.77 -1.22
C LYS A 4 78.13 -28.41 -2.57
N LEU A 5 78.74 -27.99 -3.70
CA LEU A 5 78.98 -28.72 -4.98
C LEU A 5 77.78 -29.35 -5.77
N ALA A 6 77.88 -29.81 -7.02
CA ALA A 6 78.61 -29.35 -8.25
C ALA A 6 78.34 -30.27 -9.47
N LYS A 7 78.63 -29.78 -10.70
CA LYS A 7 79.05 -30.53 -11.93
C LYS A 7 78.04 -31.52 -12.58
N THR A 8 78.09 -31.91 -13.86
CA THR A 8 78.36 -31.26 -15.19
C THR A 8 78.26 -32.31 -16.30
N LYS A 9 77.54 -32.05 -17.40
CA LYS A 9 77.73 -32.47 -18.82
C LYS A 9 76.48 -32.01 -19.60
N LYS A 10 76.49 -31.27 -20.73
CA LYS A 10 77.29 -31.23 -21.99
C LYS A 10 77.04 -32.39 -22.97
N LEU A 11 76.15 -32.16 -23.95
CA LEU A 11 76.19 -32.54 -25.37
C LEU A 11 75.00 -31.84 -26.10
N SER A 12 74.98 -31.68 -27.43
CA SER A 12 75.57 -30.52 -28.15
C SER A 12 75.09 -30.41 -29.61
N LEU A 13 74.86 -29.18 -30.11
CA LEU A 13 74.67 -28.77 -31.53
C LEU A 13 73.33 -29.24 -32.18
N LEU A 14 72.52 -28.43 -32.91
CA LEU A 14 72.72 -27.44 -34.00
C LEU A 14 73.03 -28.07 -35.38
N PRO A 15 72.75 -27.39 -36.53
CA PRO A 15 72.22 -26.02 -36.76
C PRO A 15 70.69 -26.04 -37.10
N VAL A 16 70.00 -25.22 -37.93
CA VAL A 16 70.28 -24.19 -38.97
C VAL A 16 69.13 -23.14 -39.06
N SER A 17 69.46 -21.83 -39.00
CA SER A 17 68.84 -20.61 -39.62
C SER A 17 67.30 -20.36 -39.66
N LEU A 18 66.78 -19.14 -39.90
CA LEU A 18 67.40 -17.85 -40.31
C LEU A 18 66.81 -16.67 -39.52
N LEU A 19 67.53 -15.53 -39.45
CA LEU A 19 67.19 -14.35 -38.65
C LEU A 19 67.59 -13.04 -39.34
N PHE A 20 66.69 -12.05 -39.37
CA PHE A 20 66.92 -10.59 -39.52
C PHE A 20 65.63 -9.90 -38.99
N ALA A 21 65.62 -9.15 -37.87
CA ALA A 21 66.10 -7.77 -37.69
C ALA A 21 65.36 -6.76 -38.61
N VAL A 22 64.84 -5.62 -38.13
CA VAL A 22 65.54 -4.52 -37.43
C VAL A 22 64.77 -3.97 -36.20
N VAL A 23 65.48 -3.26 -35.31
CA VAL A 23 65.01 -2.61 -34.07
C VAL A 23 65.11 -1.09 -34.16
N VAL A 24 64.15 -0.35 -33.56
CA VAL A 24 64.33 1.05 -33.08
C VAL A 24 63.70 1.17 -31.67
N LEU A 25 64.18 2.12 -30.86
CA LEU A 25 64.05 2.17 -29.39
C LEU A 25 63.13 3.29 -28.85
N GLY A 26 62.71 3.16 -27.58
CA GLY A 26 62.08 4.21 -26.76
C GLY A 26 60.64 3.88 -26.33
N GLY A 27 60.19 4.11 -25.09
CA GLY A 27 60.86 4.65 -23.89
C GLY A 27 60.04 4.36 -22.61
N CYS A 28 60.54 4.74 -21.44
CA CYS A 28 59.97 4.36 -20.14
C CYS A 28 58.64 5.08 -19.78
N ALA A 29 57.72 4.39 -19.10
CA ALA A 29 57.35 4.66 -17.69
C ALA A 29 55.94 4.13 -17.27
N SER A 30 55.79 3.84 -15.96
CA SER A 30 54.54 3.79 -15.16
C SER A 30 53.35 2.93 -15.63
N LEU A 31 53.09 1.85 -14.90
CA LEU A 31 51.85 1.05 -14.94
C LEU A 31 50.71 1.72 -14.14
N PRO A 32 49.49 1.86 -14.71
CA PRO A 32 48.25 2.03 -13.95
C PRO A 32 47.42 0.72 -13.90
N ASN A 33 46.52 0.63 -12.92
CA ASN A 33 45.72 -0.58 -12.63
C ASN A 33 44.89 -1.08 -13.82
N ILE A 34 44.99 -2.38 -14.13
CA ILE A 34 44.10 -3.05 -15.09
C ILE A 34 42.74 -3.31 -14.41
N VAL A 35 41.78 -2.44 -14.67
CA VAL A 35 40.36 -2.80 -14.57
C VAL A 35 39.98 -3.57 -15.85
N PRO A 36 39.35 -4.75 -15.77
CA PRO A 36 38.89 -5.46 -16.97
C PRO A 36 37.85 -4.62 -17.73
N GLN A 37 38.23 -4.08 -18.88
CA GLN A 37 37.27 -3.52 -19.82
C GLN A 37 36.48 -4.67 -20.46
N LEU A 38 35.17 -4.68 -20.28
CA LEU A 38 34.28 -5.49 -21.12
C LEU A 38 34.42 -5.02 -22.58
N PRO A 39 34.38 -5.94 -23.56
CA PRO A 39 34.59 -5.59 -24.95
C PRO A 39 33.53 -4.60 -25.45
N SER A 40 33.96 -3.59 -26.18
CA SER A 40 33.03 -2.71 -26.90
C SER A 40 32.30 -3.52 -27.98
N PRO A 41 30.97 -3.36 -28.16
CA PRO A 41 30.27 -3.98 -29.27
C PRO A 41 30.85 -3.47 -30.59
N ARG A 42 31.03 -4.36 -31.58
CA ARG A 42 31.47 -3.97 -32.92
C ARG A 42 30.40 -3.11 -33.58
N ALA A 43 30.83 -2.00 -34.18
CA ALA A 43 30.00 -1.17 -35.03
C ALA A 43 29.95 -1.78 -36.44
N ASP A 44 29.17 -2.84 -36.60
CA ASP A 44 28.81 -3.34 -37.93
C ASP A 44 27.73 -2.41 -38.51
N ASN A 45 28.08 -1.63 -39.54
CA ASN A 45 27.26 -0.53 -40.08
C ASN A 45 26.00 -1.01 -40.84
N TYR A 46 25.00 -1.48 -40.09
CA TYR A 46 23.63 -1.63 -40.57
C TYR A 46 22.78 -0.46 -40.03
N SER A 47 22.56 0.55 -40.88
CA SER A 47 21.54 1.56 -40.62
C SER A 47 20.17 0.90 -40.67
N LEU A 48 19.63 0.53 -39.50
CA LEU A 48 18.29 -0.04 -39.41
C LEU A 48 17.23 0.96 -39.90
N PRO A 49 16.11 0.50 -40.50
CA PRO A 49 15.01 1.37 -40.88
C PRO A 49 14.46 2.13 -39.66
N ALA A 50 14.16 3.42 -39.86
CA ALA A 50 13.63 4.29 -38.81
C ALA A 50 12.38 3.67 -38.15
N GLY A 51 12.50 3.33 -36.87
CA GLY A 51 11.50 2.62 -36.07
C GLY A 51 11.97 1.26 -35.56
N GLN A 52 12.79 0.52 -36.33
CA GLN A 52 13.31 -0.79 -35.91
C GLN A 52 14.34 -0.64 -34.78
N ASP A 53 15.14 0.44 -34.78
CA ASP A 53 16.02 0.84 -33.67
C ASP A 53 15.25 1.03 -32.35
N ILE A 54 14.15 1.78 -32.39
CA ILE A 54 13.28 2.01 -31.24
C ILE A 54 12.63 0.70 -30.80
N GLY A 55 12.28 -0.19 -31.74
CA GLY A 55 11.83 -1.55 -31.47
C GLY A 55 12.86 -2.37 -30.66
N ARG A 56 14.15 -2.31 -31.04
CA ARG A 56 15.26 -2.96 -30.30
C ARG A 56 15.40 -2.39 -28.88
N ALA A 57 15.34 -1.07 -28.72
CA ALA A 57 15.40 -0.41 -27.41
C ALA A 57 14.19 -0.77 -26.50
N ASN A 58 12.98 -0.78 -27.07
CA ASN A 58 11.76 -1.24 -26.41
C ASN A 58 11.87 -2.71 -25.97
N ALA A 59 12.43 -3.58 -26.81
CA ALA A 59 12.60 -5.01 -26.50
C ALA A 59 13.58 -5.27 -25.35
N PHE A 60 14.63 -4.47 -25.20
CA PHE A 60 15.46 -4.49 -23.98
C PHE A 60 14.69 -3.98 -22.76
N LEU A 61 13.88 -2.93 -22.91
CA LEU A 61 13.11 -2.36 -21.81
C LEU A 61 12.04 -3.33 -21.27
N THR A 62 11.34 -4.07 -22.12
CA THR A 62 10.37 -5.11 -21.70
C THR A 62 11.05 -6.32 -21.06
N GLN A 63 12.29 -6.64 -21.45
CA GLN A 63 13.14 -7.64 -20.78
C GLN A 63 13.74 -7.14 -19.44
N GLY A 64 13.45 -5.90 -19.02
CA GLY A 64 14.03 -5.29 -17.82
C GLY A 64 15.50 -4.86 -17.96
N LYS A 65 16.10 -5.03 -19.14
CA LYS A 65 17.49 -4.71 -19.49
C LYS A 65 17.68 -3.20 -19.72
N LYS A 66 17.52 -2.43 -18.63
CA LYS A 66 17.44 -0.96 -18.68
C LYS A 66 18.71 -0.27 -19.19
N ARG A 67 19.91 -0.84 -18.96
CA ARG A 67 21.18 -0.22 -19.37
C ARG A 67 21.39 -0.39 -20.88
N GLU A 68 21.03 -1.56 -21.39
CA GLU A 68 21.04 -1.94 -22.79
C GLU A 68 19.96 -1.18 -23.57
N ALA A 69 18.77 -1.02 -22.98
CA ALA A 69 17.72 -0.14 -23.51
C ALA A 69 18.19 1.31 -23.61
N ALA A 70 18.81 1.85 -22.55
CA ALA A 70 19.35 3.21 -22.55
C ALA A 70 20.40 3.42 -23.65
N ALA A 71 21.34 2.47 -23.80
CA ALA A 71 22.32 2.50 -24.88
C ALA A 71 21.65 2.48 -26.26
N ALA A 72 20.67 1.59 -26.47
CA ALA A 72 19.95 1.48 -27.74
C ALA A 72 19.12 2.74 -28.08
N TYR A 73 18.48 3.40 -27.11
CA TYR A 73 17.79 4.68 -27.36
C TYR A 73 18.78 5.81 -27.71
N PHE A 74 19.95 5.85 -27.07
CA PHE A 74 20.98 6.85 -27.37
C PHE A 74 21.61 6.62 -28.76
N GLU A 75 21.91 5.37 -29.10
CA GLU A 75 22.37 4.94 -30.44
C GLU A 75 21.33 5.31 -31.51
N ALA A 76 20.07 4.94 -31.30
CA ALA A 76 18.95 5.25 -32.18
C ALA A 76 18.80 6.76 -32.47
N SER A 77 19.07 7.62 -31.49
CA SER A 77 18.85 9.07 -31.60
C SER A 77 19.62 9.73 -32.76
N ASN A 78 20.71 9.13 -33.22
CA ASN A 78 21.48 9.62 -34.37
C ASN A 78 20.70 9.54 -35.69
N ASN A 79 19.71 8.64 -35.77
CA ASN A 79 18.88 8.43 -36.97
C ASN A 79 17.65 9.37 -37.02
N TYR A 80 17.49 10.28 -36.05
CA TYR A 80 16.34 11.17 -35.92
C TYR A 80 16.74 12.65 -35.92
N ARG A 81 15.78 13.52 -36.23
CA ARG A 81 15.92 14.99 -36.18
C ARG A 81 15.27 15.56 -34.91
N SER A 82 15.63 16.79 -34.54
CA SER A 82 14.95 17.51 -33.44
C SER A 82 13.46 17.72 -33.76
N PRO A 83 12.53 17.63 -32.78
CA PRO A 83 12.74 17.39 -31.34
C PRO A 83 12.86 15.89 -30.96
N GLU A 84 12.69 14.98 -31.90
CA GLU A 84 12.60 13.53 -31.65
C GLU A 84 13.95 12.93 -31.24
N ARG A 85 15.04 13.43 -31.83
CA ARG A 85 16.43 13.15 -31.41
C ARG A 85 16.61 13.40 -29.92
N GLU A 86 16.27 14.60 -29.45
CA GLU A 86 16.44 14.96 -28.03
C GLU A 86 15.47 14.18 -27.15
N ARG A 87 14.26 13.82 -27.63
CA ARG A 87 13.33 12.94 -26.91
C ARG A 87 13.96 11.57 -26.62
N LEU A 88 14.64 10.96 -27.60
CA LEU A 88 15.34 9.68 -27.46
C LEU A 88 16.57 9.78 -26.55
N ILE A 89 17.38 10.84 -26.69
CA ILE A 89 18.53 11.09 -25.79
C ILE A 89 18.06 11.26 -24.34
N LEU A 90 16.98 11.98 -24.11
CA LEU A 90 16.40 12.19 -22.79
C LEU A 90 15.81 10.90 -22.21
N GLN A 91 15.24 10.04 -23.04
CA GLN A 91 14.77 8.71 -22.62
C GLN A 91 15.92 7.77 -22.23
N ALA A 92 17.06 7.83 -22.92
CA ALA A 92 18.29 7.16 -22.52
C ALA A 92 18.84 7.68 -21.18
N ALA A 93 18.88 9.01 -21.01
CA ALA A 93 19.32 9.65 -19.78
C ALA A 93 18.39 9.36 -18.59
N GLU A 94 17.07 9.34 -18.79
CA GLU A 94 16.08 8.95 -17.78
C GLU A 94 16.32 7.52 -17.28
N LEU A 95 16.58 6.57 -18.19
CA LEU A 95 16.88 5.17 -17.82
C LEU A 95 18.21 5.02 -17.06
N ALA A 96 19.25 5.77 -17.44
CA ALA A 96 20.51 5.82 -16.70
C ALA A 96 20.33 6.43 -15.28
N ALA A 97 19.51 7.48 -15.15
CA ALA A 97 19.21 8.11 -13.87
C ALA A 97 18.42 7.16 -12.95
N VAL A 98 17.46 6.40 -13.49
CA VAL A 98 16.70 5.36 -12.77
C VAL A 98 17.59 4.18 -12.33
N LEU A 99 18.73 3.95 -13.01
CA LEU A 99 19.75 2.98 -12.61
C LEU A 99 20.74 3.52 -11.56
N LYS A 100 20.60 4.79 -11.15
CA LYS A 100 21.59 5.54 -10.33
C LYS A 100 22.97 5.67 -10.96
N ASP A 101 23.05 5.57 -12.29
CA ASP A 101 24.31 5.70 -13.05
C ASP A 101 24.54 7.18 -13.42
N THR A 102 24.93 7.99 -12.43
CA THR A 102 25.13 9.43 -12.60
C THR A 102 26.15 9.77 -13.71
N PRO A 103 27.32 9.09 -13.83
CA PRO A 103 28.24 9.33 -14.94
C PRO A 103 27.64 9.04 -16.32
N LEU A 104 26.92 7.92 -16.47
CA LEU A 104 26.25 7.59 -17.74
C LEU A 104 25.11 8.56 -18.07
N THR A 105 24.36 9.00 -17.06
CA THR A 105 23.31 10.01 -17.21
C THR A 105 23.89 11.33 -17.72
N GLN A 106 24.96 11.83 -17.09
CA GLN A 106 25.62 13.07 -17.53
C GLN A 106 26.22 12.94 -18.94
N ARG A 107 26.79 11.77 -19.28
CA ARG A 107 27.25 11.47 -20.65
C ARG A 107 26.13 11.56 -21.69
N TYR A 108 24.92 11.07 -21.36
CA TYR A 108 23.77 11.18 -22.25
C TYR A 108 23.15 12.59 -22.28
N LEU A 109 23.22 13.36 -21.20
CA LEU A 109 22.75 14.76 -21.19
C LEU A 109 23.71 15.75 -21.88
N ALA A 110 25.01 15.46 -21.94
CA ALA A 110 26.03 16.33 -22.54
C ALA A 110 25.71 16.88 -23.97
N PRO A 111 25.18 16.10 -24.93
CA PRO A 111 24.80 16.62 -26.26
C PRO A 111 23.46 17.37 -26.31
N VAL A 112 22.81 17.68 -25.16
CA VAL A 112 21.48 18.29 -25.10
C VAL A 112 21.55 19.76 -24.68
N ASN A 113 21.40 20.68 -25.65
CA ASN A 113 21.26 22.11 -25.35
C ASN A 113 19.83 22.43 -24.87
N TYR A 114 19.68 22.63 -23.56
CA TYR A 114 18.39 22.95 -22.92
C TYR A 114 17.64 24.13 -23.55
N ALA A 115 18.34 25.18 -24.00
CA ALA A 115 17.72 26.39 -24.53
C ALA A 115 16.96 26.14 -25.86
N ASN A 116 17.38 25.11 -26.61
CA ASN A 116 16.80 24.77 -27.91
C ASN A 116 15.67 23.72 -27.80
N LEU A 117 15.36 23.24 -26.60
CA LEU A 117 14.34 22.21 -26.40
C LEU A 117 12.91 22.77 -26.44
N ASN A 118 11.99 22.00 -27.02
CA ASN A 118 10.55 22.24 -26.86
C ASN A 118 10.10 22.02 -25.40
N ALA A 119 8.89 22.47 -25.05
CA ALA A 119 8.39 22.46 -23.67
C ALA A 119 8.36 21.05 -23.03
N GLU A 120 8.06 19.99 -23.82
CA GLU A 120 8.09 18.62 -23.32
C GLU A 120 9.52 18.15 -23.01
N ASN A 121 10.46 18.34 -23.94
CA ASN A 121 11.85 17.94 -23.74
C ASN A 121 12.52 18.78 -22.63
N GLN A 122 12.16 20.06 -22.46
CA GLN A 122 12.56 20.84 -21.27
C GLN A 122 12.07 20.21 -19.97
N ALA A 123 10.82 19.74 -19.93
CA ALA A 123 10.26 19.05 -18.76
C ALA A 123 10.94 17.69 -18.51
N ARG A 124 11.22 16.91 -19.56
CA ARG A 124 11.99 15.66 -19.48
C ARG A 124 13.42 15.90 -18.97
N PHE A 125 14.14 16.88 -19.50
CA PHE A 125 15.49 17.24 -19.04
C PHE A 125 15.52 17.61 -17.55
N ARG A 126 14.58 18.47 -17.11
CA ARG A 126 14.44 18.82 -15.68
C ARG A 126 14.07 17.60 -14.83
N PHE A 127 13.19 16.72 -15.30
CA PHE A 127 12.86 15.48 -14.61
C PHE A 127 14.09 14.56 -14.45
N THR A 128 14.91 14.40 -15.49
CA THR A 128 16.16 13.62 -15.42
C THR A 128 17.17 14.23 -14.45
N GLN A 129 17.37 15.56 -14.48
CA GLN A 129 18.22 16.25 -13.50
C GLN A 129 17.72 16.10 -12.06
N ALA A 130 16.40 16.22 -11.86
CA ALA A 130 15.78 16.00 -10.56
C ALA A 130 15.89 14.55 -10.08
N GLN A 131 15.90 13.57 -10.99
CA GLN A 131 16.14 12.16 -10.63
C GLN A 131 17.58 11.92 -10.16
N LEU A 132 18.57 12.67 -10.67
CA LEU A 132 19.92 12.66 -10.10
C LEU A 132 19.93 13.26 -8.69
N ALA A 133 19.31 14.43 -8.49
CA ALA A 133 19.17 15.02 -7.16
C ALA A 133 18.44 14.10 -6.16
N LEU A 134 17.44 13.33 -6.60
CA LEU A 134 16.80 12.27 -5.80
C LEU A 134 17.74 11.13 -5.43
N ASN A 135 18.60 10.70 -6.37
CA ASN A 135 19.54 9.61 -6.11
C ASN A 135 20.55 9.97 -5.02
N ASP A 136 20.97 11.23 -5.01
CA ASP A 136 21.90 11.84 -4.05
C ASP A 136 21.19 12.32 -2.76
N ASN A 137 19.87 12.06 -2.62
CA ASN A 137 19.01 12.49 -1.51
C ASN A 137 18.88 14.01 -1.33
N ASN A 138 19.20 14.80 -2.35
CA ASN A 138 19.03 16.25 -2.37
C ASN A 138 17.58 16.63 -2.73
N TYR A 139 16.67 16.35 -1.81
CA TYR A 139 15.23 16.53 -1.99
C TYR A 139 14.81 17.99 -2.20
N ARG A 140 15.52 18.95 -1.59
CA ARG A 140 15.26 20.39 -1.77
C ARG A 140 15.58 20.84 -3.19
N GLU A 141 16.71 20.41 -3.75
CA GLU A 141 17.08 20.73 -5.12
C GLU A 141 16.16 20.03 -6.14
N THR A 142 15.76 18.78 -5.84
CA THR A 142 14.74 18.05 -6.61
C THR A 142 13.47 18.88 -6.79
N LEU A 143 12.91 19.40 -5.69
CA LEU A 143 11.69 20.22 -5.70
C LEU A 143 11.87 21.56 -6.43
N ARG A 144 13.08 22.14 -6.39
CA ARG A 144 13.44 23.37 -7.11
C ARG A 144 13.52 23.17 -8.63
N ILE A 145 14.02 22.02 -9.07
CA ILE A 145 14.20 21.71 -10.50
C ILE A 145 12.87 21.28 -11.15
N LEU A 146 12.05 20.47 -10.47
CA LEU A 146 10.90 19.82 -11.09
C LEU A 146 9.85 20.80 -11.65
N PRO A 147 9.30 20.55 -12.86
CA PRO A 147 8.31 21.43 -13.48
C PRO A 147 7.10 21.71 -12.60
N GLN A 148 6.81 23.01 -12.40
CA GLN A 148 5.73 23.45 -11.51
C GLN A 148 4.33 23.28 -12.12
N ARG A 149 4.21 23.36 -13.45
CA ARG A 149 2.99 23.06 -14.22
C ARG A 149 3.18 21.78 -15.01
N VAL A 150 2.24 20.85 -14.91
CA VAL A 150 2.27 19.53 -15.57
C VAL A 150 1.05 19.25 -16.45
N ASN A 151 0.00 20.07 -16.34
CA ASN A 151 -1.26 19.92 -17.06
C ASN A 151 -1.16 20.18 -18.58
N THR A 152 -0.03 20.71 -19.06
CA THR A 152 0.29 20.92 -20.48
C THR A 152 1.30 19.90 -21.02
N LEU A 153 1.61 18.84 -20.26
CA LEU A 153 2.54 17.77 -20.64
C LEU A 153 1.78 16.48 -20.95
N PRO A 154 2.38 15.53 -21.71
CA PRO A 154 1.81 14.20 -21.86
C PRO A 154 1.58 13.53 -20.51
N MET A 155 0.44 12.84 -20.35
CA MET A 155 -0.04 12.37 -19.05
C MET A 155 0.96 11.47 -18.30
N GLU A 156 1.73 10.65 -19.00
CA GLU A 156 2.81 9.84 -18.40
C GLU A 156 3.90 10.71 -17.76
N LEU A 157 4.39 11.72 -18.49
CA LEU A 157 5.43 12.63 -18.01
C LEU A 157 4.94 13.52 -16.87
N GLY A 158 3.72 14.05 -16.97
CA GLY A 158 3.09 14.80 -15.89
C GLY A 158 2.94 13.97 -14.61
N THR A 159 2.52 12.71 -14.74
CA THR A 159 2.40 11.76 -13.62
C THR A 159 3.77 11.44 -13.00
N LYS A 160 4.81 11.20 -13.82
CA LYS A 160 6.19 11.01 -13.34
C LYS A 160 6.67 12.20 -12.51
N ILE A 161 6.46 13.42 -13.00
CA ILE A 161 6.86 14.66 -12.32
C ILE A 161 6.11 14.82 -10.98
N LEU A 162 4.78 14.62 -10.94
CA LEU A 162 4.00 14.69 -9.70
C LEU A 162 4.47 13.65 -8.67
N ASN A 163 4.71 12.41 -9.09
CA ASN A 163 5.18 11.34 -8.19
C ASN A 163 6.58 11.63 -7.63
N ALA A 164 7.49 12.18 -8.43
CA ALA A 164 8.81 12.60 -7.98
C ALA A 164 8.76 13.81 -7.03
N ARG A 165 7.88 14.80 -7.29
CA ARG A 165 7.65 15.94 -6.39
C ARG A 165 7.11 15.48 -5.04
N MET A 166 6.06 14.65 -5.03
CA MET A 166 5.49 14.09 -3.82
C MET A 166 6.52 13.27 -3.02
N SER A 167 7.29 12.41 -3.70
CA SER A 167 8.35 11.62 -3.06
C SER A 167 9.45 12.50 -2.46
N ALA A 168 9.90 13.53 -3.18
CA ALA A 168 10.89 14.49 -2.68
C ALA A 168 10.36 15.26 -1.46
N ALA A 169 9.11 15.74 -1.49
CA ALA A 169 8.51 16.46 -0.38
C ALA A 169 8.29 15.57 0.85
N GLN A 170 7.93 14.29 0.67
CA GLN A 170 7.83 13.33 1.76
C GLN A 170 9.21 13.02 2.37
N SER A 171 10.23 12.81 1.55
CA SER A 171 11.59 12.46 2.00
C SER A 171 12.39 13.65 2.56
N SER A 172 12.07 14.88 2.17
CA SER A 172 12.77 16.08 2.66
C SER A 172 12.53 16.39 4.14
N GLY A 173 11.46 15.84 4.73
CA GLY A 173 10.97 16.21 6.06
C GLY A 173 10.30 17.59 6.12
N ASP A 174 10.37 18.40 5.05
CA ASP A 174 9.82 19.74 4.97
C ASP A 174 8.29 19.68 4.87
N LYS A 175 7.64 19.93 6.01
CA LYS A 175 6.18 19.87 6.15
C LYS A 175 5.47 20.95 5.33
N LEU A 176 6.11 22.09 5.05
CA LEU A 176 5.54 23.16 4.23
C LEU A 176 5.58 22.76 2.75
N ALA A 177 6.70 22.20 2.28
CA ALA A 177 6.80 21.63 0.95
C ALA A 177 5.78 20.49 0.74
N LEU A 178 5.65 19.56 1.70
CA LEU A 178 4.69 18.46 1.62
C LEU A 178 3.23 18.96 1.56
N VAL A 179 2.87 19.96 2.35
CA VAL A 179 1.54 20.59 2.29
C VAL A 179 1.30 21.32 0.97
N GLN A 180 2.32 21.97 0.40
CA GLN A 180 2.24 22.59 -0.92
C GLN A 180 1.96 21.55 -2.01
N GLU A 181 2.70 20.44 -2.04
CA GLU A 181 2.53 19.40 -3.06
C GLU A 181 1.16 18.70 -2.97
N LEU A 182 0.64 18.47 -1.75
CA LEU A 182 -0.70 17.93 -1.54
C LEU A 182 -1.80 18.86 -2.06
N VAL A 183 -1.70 20.18 -1.84
CA VAL A 183 -2.67 21.16 -2.39
C VAL A 183 -2.64 21.21 -3.91
N LEU A 184 -1.46 21.01 -4.53
CA LEU A 184 -1.33 20.97 -5.99
C LEU A 184 -1.85 19.64 -6.57
N GLN A 185 -1.59 18.51 -5.91
CA GLN A 185 -2.08 17.18 -6.31
C GLN A 185 -3.61 17.11 -6.35
N GLU A 186 -4.31 17.87 -5.52
CA GLU A 186 -5.78 17.86 -5.43
C GLU A 186 -6.49 18.00 -6.79
N SER A 187 -5.94 18.82 -7.68
CA SER A 187 -6.44 19.03 -9.04
C SER A 187 -6.44 17.79 -9.96
N SER A 188 -5.77 16.71 -9.55
CA SER A 188 -5.72 15.42 -10.26
C SER A 188 -6.66 14.36 -9.67
N LEU A 189 -7.24 14.61 -8.50
CA LEU A 189 -8.12 13.67 -7.80
C LEU A 189 -9.55 13.80 -8.34
N LYS A 190 -10.21 12.65 -8.59
CA LYS A 190 -11.53 12.60 -9.26
C LYS A 190 -12.67 12.12 -8.36
N GLU A 191 -12.36 11.40 -7.29
CA GLU A 191 -13.35 10.88 -6.35
C GLU A 191 -13.37 11.77 -5.10
N GLN A 192 -14.56 12.13 -4.62
CA GLN A 192 -14.72 12.98 -3.43
C GLN A 192 -13.96 12.39 -2.22
N HIS A 193 -14.03 11.08 -1.98
CA HIS A 193 -13.31 10.43 -0.89
C HIS A 193 -11.77 10.57 -0.98
N GLN A 194 -11.21 10.63 -2.19
CA GLN A 194 -9.77 10.88 -2.37
C GLN A 194 -9.42 12.34 -2.05
N ILE A 195 -10.30 13.27 -2.43
CA ILE A 195 -10.19 14.71 -2.12
C ILE A 195 -10.29 14.94 -0.60
N ASP A 196 -11.26 14.32 0.08
CA ASP A 196 -11.44 14.41 1.53
C ASP A 196 -10.19 13.88 2.28
N LEU A 197 -9.67 12.72 1.85
CA LEU A 197 -8.41 12.17 2.39
C LEU A 197 -7.20 13.07 2.11
N ASN A 198 -7.20 13.81 1.00
CA ASN A 198 -6.17 14.82 0.72
C ASN A 198 -6.27 16.00 1.69
N HIS A 199 -7.49 16.47 1.98
CA HIS A 199 -7.76 17.55 2.95
C HIS A 199 -7.30 17.16 4.36
N ASP A 200 -7.57 15.92 4.78
CA ASP A 200 -7.06 15.39 6.06
C ASP A 200 -5.52 15.32 6.08
N ARG A 201 -4.85 14.93 5.00
CA ARG A 201 -3.37 14.92 4.91
C ARG A 201 -2.79 16.32 4.95
N ILE A 202 -3.38 17.27 4.21
CA ILE A 202 -3.02 18.70 4.23
C ILE A 202 -3.14 19.23 5.66
N TRP A 203 -4.29 19.02 6.30
CA TRP A 203 -4.56 19.45 7.67
C TRP A 203 -3.55 18.88 8.68
N ASN A 204 -3.38 17.56 8.69
CA ASN A 204 -2.53 16.87 9.66
C ASN A 204 -1.05 17.23 9.52
N HIS A 205 -0.54 17.49 8.31
CA HIS A 205 0.82 17.99 8.11
C HIS A 205 0.95 19.49 8.37
N ALA A 206 -0.04 20.32 8.01
CA ALA A 206 0.00 21.76 8.29
C ALA A 206 -0.04 22.03 9.81
N GLN A 207 -0.75 21.20 10.57
CA GLN A 207 -0.71 21.19 12.05
C GLN A 207 0.68 20.90 12.64
N GLN A 208 1.61 20.33 11.86
CA GLN A 208 2.99 20.03 12.28
C GLN A 208 3.99 21.15 11.92
N ILE A 209 3.70 22.02 10.94
CA ILE A 209 4.59 23.10 10.49
C ILE A 209 4.81 24.11 11.64
N PRO A 210 6.06 24.43 12.06
CA PRO A 210 6.37 25.48 13.04
C PRO A 210 5.76 26.84 12.69
N ASN A 211 5.37 27.63 13.71
CA ASN A 211 4.61 28.87 13.49
C ASN A 211 5.35 29.90 12.62
N PHE A 212 6.67 30.00 12.74
CA PHE A 212 7.47 30.90 11.90
C PHE A 212 7.44 30.50 10.41
N GLN A 213 7.39 29.20 10.10
CA GLN A 213 7.25 28.69 8.73
C GLN A 213 5.82 28.86 8.20
N LEU A 214 4.80 28.77 9.06
CA LEU A 214 3.43 29.13 8.68
C LEU A 214 3.37 30.61 8.28
N ASP A 215 3.95 31.51 9.08
CA ASP A 215 3.93 32.95 8.82
C ASP A 215 4.79 33.34 7.60
N GLU A 216 5.96 32.72 7.42
CA GLU A 216 6.77 32.86 6.19
C GLU A 216 6.00 32.40 4.95
N GLY A 217 5.33 31.24 5.02
CA GLY A 217 4.51 30.69 3.94
C GLY A 217 3.33 31.58 3.60
N ILE A 218 2.57 32.04 4.61
CA ILE A 218 1.45 32.97 4.45
C ILE A 218 1.93 34.30 3.83
N GLY A 219 3.13 34.77 4.18
CA GLY A 219 3.74 35.96 3.60
C GLY A 219 4.14 35.82 2.13
N ARG A 220 4.78 34.69 1.76
CA ARG A 220 5.46 34.54 0.45
C ARG A 220 4.67 33.76 -0.62
N ILE A 221 3.68 32.96 -0.24
CA ILE A 221 3.02 32.02 -1.17
C ILE A 221 1.84 32.69 -1.91
N ASN A 222 1.99 32.87 -3.22
CA ASN A 222 0.99 33.44 -4.13
C ASN A 222 -0.08 32.42 -4.61
N HIS A 223 -0.38 31.39 -3.80
CA HIS A 223 -1.41 30.40 -4.10
C HIS A 223 -2.55 30.49 -3.06
N PRO A 224 -3.76 30.93 -3.42
CA PRO A 224 -4.79 31.32 -2.44
C PRO A 224 -5.25 30.15 -1.57
N VAL A 225 -5.55 28.97 -2.16
CA VAL A 225 -5.99 27.79 -1.40
C VAL A 225 -4.95 27.34 -0.37
N LEU A 226 -3.67 27.26 -0.75
CA LEU A 226 -2.56 26.94 0.14
C LEU A 226 -2.39 28.00 1.25
N LYS A 227 -2.41 29.29 0.91
CA LYS A 227 -2.33 30.38 1.89
C LYS A 227 -3.47 30.32 2.92
N SER A 228 -4.71 30.06 2.49
CA SER A 228 -5.84 29.88 3.41
C SER A 228 -5.74 28.60 4.24
N TRP A 229 -5.16 27.51 3.73
CA TRP A 229 -4.86 26.30 4.51
C TRP A 229 -3.81 26.57 5.61
N LEU A 230 -2.74 27.30 5.31
CA LEU A 230 -1.71 27.66 6.31
C LEU A 230 -2.28 28.58 7.39
N THR A 231 -3.13 29.55 7.01
CA THR A 231 -3.87 30.40 7.97
C THR A 231 -4.78 29.56 8.87
N LEU A 232 -5.54 28.62 8.31
CA LEU A 232 -6.41 27.73 9.09
C LEU A 232 -5.60 26.81 10.02
N ALA A 233 -4.43 26.34 9.57
CA ALA A 233 -3.53 25.55 10.39
C ALA A 233 -3.01 26.33 11.61
N LYS A 234 -2.69 27.62 11.44
CA LYS A 234 -2.33 28.52 12.55
C LYS A 234 -3.49 28.64 13.56
N LEU A 235 -4.74 28.78 13.12
CA LEU A 235 -5.90 28.74 14.01
C LEU A 235 -6.03 27.40 14.76
N GLY A 236 -5.87 26.27 14.07
CA GLY A 236 -5.93 24.93 14.70
C GLY A 236 -4.79 24.59 15.67
N LYS A 237 -3.79 25.46 15.80
CA LYS A 237 -2.83 25.42 16.91
C LYS A 237 -3.29 26.21 18.13
N ILE A 238 -4.04 27.29 17.95
CA ILE A 238 -4.61 28.08 19.04
C ILE A 238 -5.63 27.25 19.84
N SER A 239 -6.36 26.34 19.21
CA SER A 239 -7.28 25.39 19.88
C SER A 239 -6.60 24.42 20.87
N LYS A 240 -5.27 24.25 20.77
CA LYS A 240 -4.46 23.45 21.71
C LYS A 240 -3.99 24.26 22.93
N SER A 241 -4.33 25.55 23.00
CA SER A 241 -4.08 26.40 24.18
C SER A 241 -5.12 26.16 25.27
N ASN A 242 -4.67 26.10 26.53
CA ASN A 242 -5.56 25.99 27.68
C ASN A 242 -6.15 27.33 28.15
N THR A 243 -5.65 28.47 27.65
CA THR A 243 -6.10 29.80 28.09
C THR A 243 -7.48 30.17 27.52
N ALA A 244 -8.34 30.78 28.36
CA ALA A 244 -9.69 31.17 27.96
C ALA A 244 -9.69 32.25 26.86
N SER A 245 -8.78 33.23 26.95
CA SER A 245 -8.59 34.28 25.93
C SER A 245 -8.29 33.70 24.54
N ALA A 246 -7.38 32.72 24.45
CA ALA A 246 -7.07 32.05 23.19
C ALA A 246 -8.28 31.32 22.59
N LYS A 247 -9.13 30.71 23.42
CA LYS A 247 -10.37 30.04 22.98
C LYS A 247 -11.43 31.03 22.50
N THR A 248 -11.56 32.18 23.14
CA THR A 248 -12.45 33.27 22.68
C THR A 248 -11.98 33.83 21.33
N SER A 249 -10.69 34.16 21.19
CA SER A 249 -10.11 34.64 19.92
C SER A 249 -10.28 33.63 18.80
N LEU A 250 -9.93 32.35 19.06
CA LEU A 250 -10.09 31.25 18.10
C LEU A 250 -11.48 31.20 17.49
N ARG A 251 -12.54 31.34 18.31
CA ARG A 251 -13.93 31.25 17.82
C ARG A 251 -14.25 32.39 16.85
N GLY A 252 -13.85 33.63 17.20
CA GLY A 252 -14.03 34.80 16.34
C GLY A 252 -13.23 34.72 15.04
N ASP A 253 -11.93 34.39 15.15
CA ASP A 253 -11.03 34.29 14.00
C ASP A 253 -11.42 33.15 13.04
N THR A 254 -11.90 32.01 13.57
CA THR A 254 -12.38 30.88 12.75
C THR A 254 -13.70 31.21 12.05
N ALA A 255 -14.63 31.91 12.71
CA ALA A 255 -15.87 32.38 12.08
C ALA A 255 -15.57 33.40 10.95
N LYS A 256 -14.64 34.32 11.19
CA LYS A 256 -14.14 35.27 10.18
C LYS A 256 -13.46 34.56 9.02
N TRP A 257 -12.62 33.55 9.29
CA TRP A 257 -12.00 32.73 8.24
C TRP A 257 -13.06 32.04 7.38
N LEU A 258 -14.10 31.44 7.98
CA LEU A 258 -15.21 30.79 7.27
C LEU A 258 -15.99 31.77 6.38
N GLN A 259 -16.26 32.97 6.86
CA GLN A 259 -16.91 34.03 6.08
C GLN A 259 -16.08 34.44 4.87
N GLN A 260 -14.75 34.49 5.01
CA GLN A 260 -13.81 34.84 3.93
C GLN A 260 -13.49 33.68 2.98
N ASN A 261 -13.76 32.42 3.39
CA ASN A 261 -13.38 31.21 2.66
C ASN A 261 -14.56 30.22 2.50
N PRO A 262 -15.76 30.66 2.05
CA PRO A 262 -16.99 29.88 2.15
C PRO A 262 -17.01 28.57 1.34
N ASN A 263 -16.16 28.47 0.30
CA ASN A 263 -16.02 27.32 -0.59
C ASN A 263 -14.61 26.69 -0.53
N HIS A 264 -13.81 27.01 0.50
CA HIS A 264 -12.44 26.48 0.62
C HIS A 264 -12.42 25.03 1.12
N PRO A 265 -11.55 24.16 0.58
CA PRO A 265 -11.33 22.78 1.05
C PRO A 265 -11.37 22.55 2.57
N GLY A 266 -10.70 23.39 3.35
CA GLY A 266 -10.59 23.29 4.80
C GLY A 266 -11.85 23.67 5.59
N LYS A 267 -12.98 23.96 4.92
CA LYS A 267 -14.25 24.36 5.56
C LYS A 267 -14.70 23.38 6.65
N SER A 268 -14.55 22.07 6.42
CA SER A 268 -14.83 21.02 7.41
C SER A 268 -14.01 21.21 8.69
N LYS A 269 -12.69 21.43 8.55
CA LYS A 269 -11.76 21.65 9.67
C LYS A 269 -12.00 22.96 10.40
N ALA A 270 -12.44 24.01 9.71
CA ALA A 270 -12.88 25.24 10.36
C ALA A 270 -14.17 25.05 11.19
N ILE A 271 -15.10 24.23 10.72
CA ILE A 271 -16.30 23.85 11.51
C ILE A 271 -15.92 22.98 12.71
N GLU A 272 -14.98 22.03 12.55
CA GLU A 272 -14.41 21.26 13.68
C GLU A 272 -13.83 22.20 14.75
N LEU A 273 -13.04 23.22 14.37
CA LEU A 273 -12.47 24.20 15.31
C LEU A 273 -13.52 25.03 16.06
N LEU A 274 -14.63 25.42 15.42
CA LEU A 274 -15.71 26.13 16.10
C LEU A 274 -16.36 25.27 17.20
N ASN A 275 -16.41 23.95 17.02
CA ASN A 275 -17.02 23.02 17.97
C ASN A 275 -16.11 22.67 19.17
N VAL A 276 -14.80 23.00 19.12
CA VAL A 276 -13.86 22.81 20.24
C VAL A 276 -14.12 23.81 21.39
N VAL A 277 -14.78 24.93 21.09
CA VAL A 277 -15.15 25.96 22.08
C VAL A 277 -16.65 25.89 22.31
N PRO A 278 -17.13 25.42 23.49
CA PRO A 278 -18.54 25.43 23.80
C PRO A 278 -19.15 26.82 23.62
N SER A 279 -20.42 26.89 23.21
CA SER A 279 -21.19 28.12 23.34
C SER A 279 -21.36 28.46 24.82
N THR A 280 -20.44 29.25 25.38
CA THR A 280 -20.72 30.03 26.58
C THR A 280 -21.81 31.03 26.23
N THR A 281 -23.05 30.61 26.42
CA THR A 281 -24.19 31.51 26.59
C THR A 281 -23.84 32.42 27.76
N VAL A 282 -23.49 33.68 27.46
CA VAL A 282 -23.43 34.72 28.48
C VAL A 282 -24.86 34.86 28.99
N THR A 283 -25.13 34.33 30.17
CA THR A 283 -26.38 34.57 30.90
C THR A 283 -26.43 36.06 31.25
N PRO A 284 -27.40 36.83 30.72
CA PRO A 284 -27.68 38.15 31.27
C PRO A 284 -28.23 37.92 32.68
N TYR A 285 -27.61 38.55 33.67
CA TYR A 285 -28.27 38.71 34.97
C TYR A 285 -29.53 39.56 34.76
N GLN A 286 -30.68 39.05 35.15
CA GLN A 286 -31.85 39.88 35.45
C GLN A 286 -32.35 39.53 36.85
N THR A 287 -32.66 40.58 37.60
CA THR A 287 -33.02 40.55 39.02
C THR A 287 -34.51 40.28 39.23
N ASP A 288 -34.87 40.03 40.48
CA ASP A 288 -36.19 39.58 40.93
C ASP A 288 -37.36 40.50 40.56
N ALA A 289 -38.51 39.87 40.28
CA ALA A 289 -39.83 40.44 40.54
C ALA A 289 -40.84 39.30 40.78
N THR A 290 -41.57 39.37 41.89
CA THR A 290 -42.60 38.39 42.30
C THR A 290 -43.96 38.65 41.63
N THR A 291 -44.70 37.61 41.26
CA THR A 291 -46.09 37.38 41.71
C THR A 291 -46.63 36.00 41.34
N SER A 292 -47.69 35.56 42.03
CA SER A 292 -48.32 34.23 41.93
C SER A 292 -49.49 34.18 40.93
N THR A 293 -49.99 32.97 40.59
CA THR A 293 -51.34 32.44 40.99
C THR A 293 -51.96 31.44 39.97
N THR A 294 -52.49 30.31 40.47
CA THR A 294 -53.51 29.36 39.92
C THR A 294 -53.39 28.65 38.54
N ASN A 295 -53.35 27.31 38.64
CA ASN A 295 -54.30 26.30 38.11
C ASN A 295 -54.51 25.97 36.61
N SER A 296 -54.48 24.66 36.36
CA SER A 296 -55.37 23.85 35.48
C SER A 296 -55.24 23.87 33.95
N THR A 297 -54.63 22.78 33.44
CA THR A 297 -55.09 21.91 32.33
C THR A 297 -55.93 22.48 31.17
N VAL A 298 -55.43 22.33 29.94
CA VAL A 298 -56.01 21.47 28.88
C VAL A 298 -54.97 21.27 27.77
N ALA A 299 -55.09 20.19 26.98
CA ALA A 299 -54.12 19.84 25.94
C ALA A 299 -54.31 20.61 24.62
N ALA A 300 -53.20 21.00 23.99
CA ALA A 300 -53.14 21.34 22.57
C ALA A 300 -51.76 20.96 22.02
N ALA A 301 -51.69 19.99 21.11
CA ALA A 301 -50.43 19.59 20.48
C ALA A 301 -49.99 20.62 19.43
N LYS A 302 -48.69 20.95 19.40
CA LYS A 302 -48.02 21.50 18.22
C LYS A 302 -46.91 20.53 17.78
N PRO A 303 -46.56 20.49 16.48
CA PRO A 303 -45.80 19.37 15.94
C PRO A 303 -44.39 19.29 16.51
N SER A 304 -43.97 18.09 16.91
CA SER A 304 -42.59 17.79 17.26
C SER A 304 -41.69 18.11 16.07
N GLN A 305 -40.84 19.14 16.18
CA GLN A 305 -39.70 19.25 15.28
C GLN A 305 -38.82 18.03 15.50
N SER A 306 -38.59 17.26 14.44
CA SER A 306 -37.87 16.00 14.51
C SER A 306 -36.40 16.25 14.84
N SER A 307 -36.02 15.96 16.09
CA SER A 307 -34.62 15.63 16.38
C SER A 307 -34.25 14.41 15.54
N SER A 308 -33.32 14.58 14.61
CA SER A 308 -32.84 13.52 13.73
C SER A 308 -31.95 12.55 14.53
N SER A 309 -32.61 11.67 15.28
CA SER A 309 -31.95 10.68 16.13
C SER A 309 -30.95 9.85 15.32
N LYS A 310 -29.71 9.81 15.79
CA LYS A 310 -28.63 9.07 15.13
C LYS A 310 -28.91 7.57 15.19
N LYS A 311 -28.58 6.87 14.10
CA LYS A 311 -28.63 5.41 14.07
C LYS A 311 -27.67 4.82 15.08
N GLN A 312 -28.15 4.04 16.04
CA GLN A 312 -27.30 3.42 17.06
C GLN A 312 -26.76 2.09 16.52
N ILE A 313 -25.44 1.94 16.48
CA ILE A 313 -24.75 0.73 16.05
C ILE A 313 -24.01 0.17 17.26
N ALA A 314 -24.36 -1.04 17.71
CA ALA A 314 -23.66 -1.67 18.83
C ALA A 314 -22.43 -2.43 18.36
N VAL A 315 -21.32 -2.33 19.10
CA VAL A 315 -20.04 -2.97 18.77
C VAL A 315 -19.64 -3.92 19.90
N LEU A 316 -19.75 -5.23 19.65
CA LEU A 316 -19.62 -6.31 20.63
C LEU A 316 -18.27 -7.02 20.44
N LEU A 317 -17.27 -6.62 21.23
CA LEU A 317 -15.89 -7.11 21.10
C LEU A 317 -15.28 -7.52 22.45
N PRO A 318 -14.30 -8.46 22.49
CA PRO A 318 -13.59 -8.80 23.71
C PRO A 318 -12.54 -7.72 24.02
N LEU A 319 -12.84 -6.79 24.93
CA LEU A 319 -11.99 -5.63 25.22
C LEU A 319 -11.12 -5.79 26.48
N THR A 320 -11.36 -6.84 27.27
CA THR A 320 -10.54 -7.28 28.42
C THR A 320 -10.10 -8.74 28.27
N GLY A 321 -9.16 -9.19 29.11
CA GLY A 321 -8.60 -10.54 29.04
C GLY A 321 -7.68 -10.79 27.84
N ASN A 322 -7.36 -12.05 27.58
CA ASN A 322 -6.33 -12.48 26.63
C ASN A 322 -6.59 -12.04 25.17
N LEU A 323 -7.86 -11.83 24.80
CA LEU A 323 -8.24 -11.39 23.44
C LEU A 323 -8.37 -9.86 23.31
N SER A 324 -8.08 -9.10 24.37
CA SER A 324 -8.22 -7.64 24.38
C SER A 324 -7.41 -6.90 23.33
N GLY A 325 -6.22 -7.41 22.95
CA GLY A 325 -5.44 -6.85 21.84
C GLY A 325 -6.20 -6.92 20.50
N ILE A 326 -6.74 -8.10 20.19
CA ILE A 326 -7.54 -8.35 18.98
C ILE A 326 -8.82 -7.51 18.97
N GLY A 327 -9.56 -7.50 20.09
CA GLY A 327 -10.80 -6.72 20.20
C GLY A 327 -10.55 -5.21 20.10
N LYS A 328 -9.47 -4.69 20.69
CA LYS A 328 -9.08 -3.27 20.55
C LYS A 328 -8.68 -2.93 19.12
N THR A 329 -7.93 -3.77 18.42
CA THR A 329 -7.55 -3.53 17.01
C THR A 329 -8.76 -3.53 16.07
N LEU A 330 -9.71 -4.46 16.25
CA LEU A 330 -10.99 -4.46 15.52
C LEU A 330 -11.79 -3.18 15.82
N LEU A 331 -11.86 -2.78 17.10
CA LEU A 331 -12.55 -1.56 17.51
C LEU A 331 -11.94 -0.30 16.89
N SER A 332 -10.61 -0.18 16.83
CA SER A 332 -9.92 0.95 16.18
C SER A 332 -10.30 1.04 14.70
N GLY A 333 -10.29 -0.08 13.97
CA GLY A 333 -10.72 -0.10 12.57
C GLY A 333 -12.18 0.33 12.38
N ILE A 334 -13.09 -0.16 13.23
CA ILE A 334 -14.51 0.24 13.22
C ILE A 334 -14.66 1.74 13.51
N GLN A 335 -13.95 2.26 14.52
CA GLN A 335 -14.00 3.68 14.91
C GLN A 335 -13.42 4.60 13.84
N ASP A 336 -12.33 4.23 13.17
CA ASP A 336 -11.72 5.06 12.14
C ASP A 336 -12.52 5.03 10.83
N ALA A 337 -13.15 3.90 10.48
CA ALA A 337 -14.12 3.87 9.38
C ALA A 337 -15.41 4.66 9.69
N HIS A 338 -15.88 4.65 10.95
CA HIS A 338 -17.00 5.50 11.39
C HIS A 338 -16.66 6.99 11.35
N LYS A 339 -15.44 7.40 11.71
CA LYS A 339 -14.98 8.79 11.53
C LYS A 339 -14.95 9.21 10.06
N LEU A 340 -14.49 8.32 9.17
CA LEU A 340 -14.38 8.57 7.72
C LEU A 340 -15.73 8.61 7.00
N ASN A 341 -16.73 7.85 7.46
CA ASN A 341 -18.12 8.01 7.00
C ASN A 341 -19.10 7.74 8.16
N PRO A 342 -19.55 8.78 8.88
CA PRO A 342 -20.44 8.58 10.03
C PRO A 342 -21.84 8.09 9.72
N ASN A 343 -22.35 8.12 8.47
CA ASN A 343 -23.70 7.67 8.07
C ASN A 343 -24.89 8.12 8.97
N ASN A 344 -24.77 9.28 9.62
CA ASN A 344 -25.65 9.73 10.73
C ASN A 344 -25.85 8.66 11.84
N SER A 345 -24.79 7.94 12.19
CA SER A 345 -24.75 6.88 13.19
C SER A 345 -23.84 7.20 14.38
N GLU A 346 -24.03 6.43 15.46
CA GLU A 346 -23.28 6.50 16.71
C GLU A 346 -22.90 5.09 17.17
N LEU A 347 -21.73 4.92 17.80
CA LEU A 347 -21.18 3.62 18.18
C LEU A 347 -21.36 3.33 19.67
N LYS A 348 -22.20 2.36 20.03
CA LYS A 348 -22.34 1.87 21.41
C LYS A 348 -21.46 0.65 21.63
N VAL A 349 -20.28 0.85 22.21
CA VAL A 349 -19.28 -0.20 22.43
C VAL A 349 -19.62 -1.04 23.68
N LEU A 350 -19.61 -2.37 23.56
CA LEU A 350 -19.90 -3.33 24.62
C LEU A 350 -18.82 -4.43 24.68
N ASN A 351 -18.38 -4.77 25.89
CA ASN A 351 -17.31 -5.75 26.11
C ASN A 351 -17.87 -7.18 26.22
N THR A 352 -17.65 -8.05 25.23
CA THR A 352 -18.13 -9.44 25.26
C THR A 352 -17.45 -10.32 26.32
N ALA A 353 -16.43 -9.82 27.02
CA ALA A 353 -15.78 -10.51 28.13
C ALA A 353 -16.40 -10.21 29.51
N SER A 354 -17.47 -9.39 29.60
CA SER A 354 -18.12 -9.02 30.87
C SER A 354 -19.43 -9.75 31.19
N GLY A 355 -19.79 -10.80 30.44
CA GLY A 355 -21.05 -11.53 30.65
C GLY A 355 -21.41 -12.47 29.49
N SER A 356 -22.62 -13.05 29.53
CA SER A 356 -23.14 -13.87 28.43
C SER A 356 -23.50 -13.03 27.21
N ILE A 357 -23.29 -13.59 26.01
CA ILE A 357 -23.52 -12.87 24.75
C ILE A 357 -24.98 -12.44 24.59
N ASP A 358 -25.94 -13.26 24.99
CA ASP A 358 -27.38 -12.97 24.87
C ASP A 358 -27.81 -11.83 25.80
N GLY A 359 -27.19 -11.74 27.00
CA GLY A 359 -27.38 -10.62 27.91
C GLY A 359 -26.83 -9.32 27.34
N ILE A 360 -25.63 -9.36 26.77
CA ILE A 360 -24.95 -8.20 26.17
C ILE A 360 -25.67 -7.74 24.88
N TYR A 361 -26.15 -8.68 24.07
CA TYR A 361 -26.95 -8.40 22.88
C TYR A 361 -28.30 -7.78 23.25
N ARG A 362 -28.98 -8.26 24.30
CA ARG A 362 -30.16 -7.59 24.86
C ARG A 362 -29.84 -6.18 25.40
N THR A 363 -28.67 -5.95 25.99
CA THR A 363 -28.21 -4.60 26.39
C THR A 363 -27.93 -3.68 25.19
N ALA A 364 -27.58 -4.23 24.02
CA ALA A 364 -27.50 -3.49 22.76
C ALA A 364 -28.90 -3.08 22.26
N LEU A 365 -29.84 -4.04 22.16
CA LEU A 365 -31.22 -3.79 21.73
C LEU A 365 -31.94 -2.79 22.63
N ASN A 366 -31.86 -2.97 23.95
CA ASN A 366 -32.40 -2.02 24.94
C ASN A 366 -31.69 -0.65 24.90
N GLY A 367 -30.52 -0.59 24.25
CA GLY A 367 -29.81 0.66 23.92
C GLY A 367 -30.28 1.34 22.63
N GLY A 368 -31.33 0.83 21.98
CA GLY A 368 -31.85 1.35 20.71
C GLY A 368 -31.04 0.93 19.47
N ALA A 369 -30.11 -0.02 19.57
CA ALA A 369 -29.26 -0.42 18.45
C ALA A 369 -30.07 -0.99 17.27
N GLN A 370 -29.95 -0.37 16.09
CA GLN A 370 -30.61 -0.84 14.85
C GLN A 370 -29.68 -1.71 13.98
N THR A 371 -28.38 -1.77 14.31
CA THR A 371 -27.40 -2.68 13.70
C THR A 371 -26.40 -3.13 14.77
N VAL A 372 -25.88 -4.35 14.65
CA VAL A 372 -24.87 -4.91 15.56
C VAL A 372 -23.65 -5.38 14.78
N ILE A 373 -22.45 -5.07 15.29
CA ILE A 373 -21.16 -5.56 14.80
C ILE A 373 -20.54 -6.42 15.90
N GLY A 374 -20.19 -7.68 15.59
CA GLY A 374 -19.79 -8.70 16.56
C GLY A 374 -20.93 -9.70 16.86
N PRO A 375 -20.66 -10.73 17.69
CA PRO A 375 -19.42 -10.99 18.43
C PRO A 375 -18.27 -11.52 17.55
N PHE A 376 -17.05 -11.51 18.09
CA PHE A 376 -15.84 -12.00 17.41
C PHE A 376 -15.50 -13.47 17.67
N ILE A 377 -15.79 -14.02 18.85
CA ILE A 377 -15.40 -15.41 19.19
C ILE A 377 -16.47 -16.41 18.74
N LYS A 378 -16.04 -17.54 18.13
CA LYS A 378 -16.95 -18.57 17.62
C LYS A 378 -18.00 -19.03 18.64
N PRO A 379 -17.68 -19.34 19.92
CA PRO A 379 -18.68 -19.80 20.89
C PRO A 379 -19.78 -18.77 21.21
N ALA A 380 -19.46 -17.47 21.15
CA ALA A 380 -20.44 -16.40 21.31
C ALA A 380 -21.32 -16.26 20.06
N LEU A 381 -20.74 -16.41 18.85
CA LEU A 381 -21.50 -16.40 17.60
C LEU A 381 -22.45 -17.60 17.50
N SER A 382 -21.98 -18.81 17.82
CA SER A 382 -22.78 -20.04 17.87
C SER A 382 -23.88 -20.02 18.95
N SER A 383 -23.74 -19.19 19.99
CA SER A 383 -24.77 -19.04 21.01
C SER A 383 -25.80 -17.99 20.60
N LEU A 384 -25.35 -16.84 20.11
CA LEU A 384 -26.22 -15.80 19.57
C LEU A 384 -27.08 -16.29 18.40
N SER A 385 -26.56 -17.19 17.56
CA SER A 385 -27.32 -17.80 16.45
C SER A 385 -28.45 -18.74 16.88
N ARG A 386 -28.62 -19.01 18.19
CA ARG A 386 -29.77 -19.72 18.77
C ARG A 386 -30.78 -18.78 19.43
N SER A 387 -30.48 -17.49 19.46
CA SER A 387 -31.33 -16.43 20.02
C SER A 387 -32.02 -15.64 18.89
N THR A 388 -33.08 -14.90 19.21
CA THR A 388 -33.78 -14.05 18.23
C THR A 388 -32.91 -12.86 17.79
N ILE A 389 -32.73 -12.67 16.48
CA ILE A 389 -31.90 -11.62 15.90
C ILE A 389 -32.79 -10.63 15.12
N PRO A 390 -33.40 -9.63 15.80
CA PRO A 390 -34.37 -8.72 15.18
C PRO A 390 -33.73 -7.61 14.33
N VAL A 391 -32.41 -7.43 14.41
CA VAL A 391 -31.67 -6.38 13.69
C VAL A 391 -30.47 -6.97 12.95
N PRO A 392 -30.03 -6.38 11.82
CA PRO A 392 -28.83 -6.79 11.10
C PRO A 392 -27.62 -6.92 12.03
N THR A 393 -27.03 -8.11 12.09
CA THR A 393 -25.96 -8.47 13.02
C THR A 393 -24.81 -9.11 12.25
N ILE A 394 -23.63 -8.48 12.27
CA ILE A 394 -22.45 -8.97 11.55
C ILE A 394 -21.51 -9.66 12.54
N GLY A 395 -21.65 -10.98 12.67
CA GLY A 395 -20.73 -11.83 13.42
C GLY A 395 -19.33 -11.77 12.80
N LEU A 396 -18.31 -11.51 13.62
CA LEU A 396 -16.94 -11.27 13.17
C LEU A 396 -16.11 -12.57 13.08
N ASN A 397 -16.75 -13.65 12.64
CA ASN A 397 -16.16 -14.98 12.47
C ASN A 397 -17.06 -15.86 11.58
N TYR A 398 -16.64 -17.10 11.32
CA TYR A 398 -17.50 -18.14 10.73
C TYR A 398 -17.74 -19.31 11.67
N VAL A 399 -18.98 -19.77 11.75
CA VAL A 399 -19.44 -21.00 12.37
C VAL A 399 -20.02 -21.89 11.28
N GLU A 400 -19.49 -23.10 11.15
CA GLU A 400 -19.92 -24.07 10.15
C GLU A 400 -21.34 -24.59 10.45
N GLY A 401 -22.14 -24.81 9.41
CA GLY A 401 -23.54 -25.27 9.53
C GLY A 401 -24.52 -24.24 10.12
N LEU A 402 -24.08 -23.03 10.47
CA LEU A 402 -24.92 -21.98 11.04
C LEU A 402 -26.00 -21.56 10.05
N GLN A 403 -27.26 -21.84 10.40
CA GLN A 403 -28.42 -21.45 9.62
C GLN A 403 -28.86 -20.02 9.98
N ASN A 404 -28.94 -19.11 9.00
CA ASN A 404 -29.44 -17.75 9.19
C ASN A 404 -30.98 -17.72 9.26
N THR A 405 -31.55 -18.42 10.25
CA THR A 405 -33.02 -18.57 10.44
C THR A 405 -33.76 -17.25 10.62
N SER A 406 -33.07 -16.21 11.10
CA SER A 406 -33.63 -14.85 11.28
C SER A 406 -33.48 -13.94 10.06
N GLY A 407 -32.78 -14.36 8.99
CA GLY A 407 -32.51 -13.52 7.80
C GLY A 407 -31.67 -12.26 8.06
N ASN A 408 -31.08 -12.15 9.26
CA ASN A 408 -30.45 -10.96 9.83
C ASN A 408 -29.07 -11.21 10.43
N LEU A 409 -28.62 -12.48 10.55
CA LEU A 409 -27.28 -12.82 11.02
C LEU A 409 -26.35 -13.03 9.82
N TYR A 410 -25.29 -12.24 9.76
CA TYR A 410 -24.27 -12.31 8.73
C TYR A 410 -22.93 -12.72 9.34
N GLN A 411 -22.06 -13.34 8.54
CA GLN A 411 -20.77 -13.86 9.01
C GLN A 411 -19.61 -13.27 8.20
N PHE A 412 -18.67 -12.59 8.84
CA PHE A 412 -17.49 -11.99 8.20
C PHE A 412 -16.25 -12.20 9.06
N GLY A 413 -15.28 -12.97 8.58
CA GLY A 413 -14.01 -13.18 9.29
C GLY A 413 -12.88 -13.48 8.32
N LEU A 414 -11.62 -13.29 8.73
CA LEU A 414 -10.48 -13.63 7.86
C LEU A 414 -10.30 -15.17 7.80
N SER A 415 -11.04 -15.84 6.90
CA SER A 415 -10.88 -17.29 6.67
C SER A 415 -9.64 -17.56 5.80
N PRO A 416 -8.69 -18.38 6.29
CA PRO A 416 -7.61 -18.87 5.44
C PRO A 416 -8.10 -19.89 4.39
N GLU A 417 -9.26 -20.52 4.61
CA GLU A 417 -9.92 -21.42 3.66
C GLU A 417 -10.54 -20.67 2.45
N ASP A 418 -10.94 -19.41 2.60
CA ASP A 418 -11.25 -18.51 1.47
C ASP A 418 -10.02 -18.20 0.64
N GLU A 419 -8.89 -17.88 1.29
CA GLU A 419 -7.63 -17.60 0.59
C GLU A 419 -7.08 -18.84 -0.13
N ALA A 420 -7.24 -20.02 0.48
CA ALA A 420 -6.91 -21.31 -0.14
C ALA A 420 -7.75 -21.60 -1.39
N ARG A 421 -9.05 -21.24 -1.40
CA ARG A 421 -9.89 -21.29 -2.60
C ARG A 421 -9.43 -20.26 -3.63
N GLN A 422 -9.24 -19.00 -3.23
CA GLN A 422 -8.82 -17.93 -4.13
C GLN A 422 -7.50 -18.22 -4.85
N ILE A 423 -6.52 -18.80 -4.16
CA ILE A 423 -5.21 -19.06 -4.78
C ILE A 423 -5.24 -20.24 -5.77
N VAL A 424 -6.15 -21.21 -5.56
CA VAL A 424 -6.50 -22.23 -6.57
C VAL A 424 -7.22 -21.61 -7.76
N ASP A 425 -8.26 -20.79 -7.52
CA ASP A 425 -8.98 -20.06 -8.58
C ASP A 425 -8.01 -19.27 -9.47
N TYR A 426 -6.99 -18.64 -8.88
CA TYR A 426 -5.95 -17.95 -9.62
C TYR A 426 -5.08 -18.90 -10.45
N ALA A 427 -4.52 -19.96 -9.87
CA ALA A 427 -3.68 -20.93 -10.60
C ALA A 427 -4.44 -21.57 -11.79
N MET A 428 -5.69 -22.00 -11.54
CA MET A 428 -6.58 -22.58 -12.56
C MET A 428 -6.92 -21.56 -13.67
N SER A 429 -7.11 -20.28 -13.33
CA SER A 429 -7.31 -19.20 -14.32
C SER A 429 -6.11 -18.92 -15.22
N LYS A 430 -4.91 -19.43 -14.87
CA LYS A 430 -3.69 -19.39 -15.68
C LYS A 430 -3.44 -20.70 -16.43
N GLY A 431 -4.41 -21.62 -16.43
CA GLY A 431 -4.31 -22.93 -17.09
C GLY A 431 -3.50 -23.97 -16.32
N LEU A 432 -3.14 -23.70 -15.07
CA LEU A 432 -2.23 -24.54 -14.27
C LEU A 432 -3.06 -25.60 -13.53
N GLN A 433 -3.40 -26.68 -14.23
CA GLN A 433 -4.38 -27.67 -13.80
C GLN A 433 -3.81 -28.75 -12.87
N ARG A 434 -2.52 -29.08 -13.01
CA ARG A 434 -1.83 -30.12 -12.25
C ARG A 434 -1.06 -29.48 -11.09
N VAL A 435 -1.47 -29.74 -9.84
CA VAL A 435 -0.90 -29.06 -8.67
C VAL A 435 -0.32 -30.00 -7.63
N ALA A 436 0.75 -29.55 -6.99
CA ALA A 436 1.21 -30.09 -5.70
C ALA A 436 0.67 -29.21 -4.56
N ILE A 437 0.20 -29.83 -3.46
CA ILE A 437 -0.24 -29.11 -2.26
C ILE A 437 0.77 -29.35 -1.13
N LEU A 438 1.16 -28.28 -0.42
CA LEU A 438 2.22 -28.30 0.58
C LEU A 438 1.82 -27.52 1.85
N THR A 439 1.58 -28.22 2.95
CA THR A 439 0.98 -27.66 4.19
C THR A 439 1.63 -28.21 5.46
N PRO A 440 1.63 -27.50 6.60
CA PRO A 440 2.22 -28.03 7.83
C PRO A 440 1.39 -29.16 8.43
N ASP A 441 2.04 -30.17 8.97
CA ASP A 441 1.44 -31.27 9.74
C ASP A 441 0.78 -30.74 11.02
N SER A 442 -0.51 -30.38 10.92
CA SER A 442 -1.29 -29.65 11.92
C SER A 442 -2.76 -29.48 11.49
N ASP A 443 -3.69 -29.29 12.42
CA ASP A 443 -5.12 -29.06 12.11
C ASP A 443 -5.37 -27.86 11.20
N TRP A 444 -4.53 -26.82 11.30
CA TRP A 444 -4.59 -25.65 10.40
C TRP A 444 -4.13 -26.03 8.99
N GLY A 445 -2.98 -26.71 8.86
CA GLY A 445 -2.51 -27.17 7.55
C GLY A 445 -3.49 -28.15 6.89
N ASN A 446 -4.06 -29.08 7.65
CA ASN A 446 -5.02 -30.07 7.16
C ASN A 446 -6.28 -29.42 6.58
N ARG A 447 -6.91 -28.46 7.27
CA ARG A 447 -8.08 -27.73 6.72
C ARG A 447 -7.74 -26.97 5.44
N LEU A 448 -6.52 -26.45 5.32
CA LEU A 448 -6.10 -25.66 4.16
C LEU A 448 -5.73 -26.55 2.99
N HIS A 449 -5.12 -27.71 3.24
CA HIS A 449 -5.00 -28.80 2.28
C HIS A 449 -6.37 -29.20 1.75
N ASP A 450 -7.36 -29.43 2.62
CA ASP A 450 -8.70 -29.87 2.23
C ASP A 450 -9.50 -28.76 1.52
N ALA A 451 -9.23 -27.49 1.80
CA ALA A 451 -9.76 -26.37 1.04
C ALA A 451 -9.13 -26.28 -0.37
N MET A 452 -7.80 -26.33 -0.47
CA MET A 452 -7.08 -26.32 -1.76
C MET A 452 -7.44 -27.54 -2.63
N ARG A 453 -7.53 -28.73 -2.02
CA ARG A 453 -7.86 -29.99 -2.71
C ARG A 453 -9.29 -29.97 -3.24
N ARG A 454 -10.27 -29.54 -2.45
CA ARG A 454 -11.67 -29.39 -2.91
C ARG A 454 -11.77 -28.38 -4.04
N ALA A 455 -11.23 -27.18 -3.86
CA ALA A 455 -11.21 -26.14 -4.89
C ALA A 455 -10.56 -26.65 -6.19
N THR A 456 -9.47 -27.40 -6.10
CA THR A 456 -8.77 -27.96 -7.27
C THR A 456 -9.70 -28.88 -8.05
N ILE A 457 -10.40 -29.79 -7.37
CA ILE A 457 -11.34 -30.74 -7.98
C ILE A 457 -12.59 -30.00 -8.53
N GLU A 458 -13.10 -29.00 -7.80
CA GLU A 458 -14.22 -28.15 -8.22
C GLU A 458 -13.91 -27.34 -9.50
N LYS A 459 -12.64 -26.97 -9.72
CA LYS A 459 -12.16 -26.36 -10.98
C LYS A 459 -11.71 -27.37 -12.04
N GLN A 460 -11.99 -28.67 -11.86
CA GLN A 460 -11.60 -29.77 -12.75
C GLN A 460 -10.07 -29.97 -12.88
N GLY A 461 -9.29 -29.39 -11.98
CA GLY A 461 -7.85 -29.62 -11.84
C GLY A 461 -7.54 -30.93 -11.11
N LYS A 462 -6.25 -31.30 -11.11
CA LYS A 462 -5.73 -32.52 -10.52
C LYS A 462 -4.67 -32.21 -9.45
N VAL A 463 -4.94 -32.62 -8.21
CA VAL A 463 -3.89 -32.74 -7.20
C VAL A 463 -3.05 -33.97 -7.56
N VAL A 464 -1.80 -33.74 -7.97
CA VAL A 464 -0.84 -34.79 -8.39
C VAL A 464 -0.09 -35.37 -7.20
N MET A 465 0.07 -34.57 -6.14
CA MET A 465 0.62 -34.95 -4.86
C MET A 465 0.24 -33.95 -3.77
N SER A 466 0.21 -34.43 -2.53
CA SER A 466 0.21 -33.61 -1.33
C SER A 466 1.39 -34.03 -0.46
N GLU A 467 2.11 -33.08 0.12
CA GLU A 467 3.19 -33.31 1.08
C GLU A 467 2.96 -32.47 2.33
N SER A 468 3.40 -32.97 3.49
CA SER A 468 3.30 -32.24 4.75
C SER A 468 4.65 -32.05 5.43
N PHE A 469 4.78 -30.97 6.20
CA PHE A 469 6.04 -30.61 6.88
C PHE A 469 5.83 -30.25 8.35
N ARG A 470 6.80 -30.63 9.18
CA ARG A 470 6.89 -30.26 10.61
C ARG A 470 7.82 -29.05 10.75
N ASN A 471 7.76 -28.37 11.90
CA ASN A 471 8.62 -27.21 12.18
C ASN A 471 10.04 -27.62 12.62
N SER A 472 10.75 -28.41 11.80
CA SER A 472 12.14 -28.83 12.01
C SER A 472 12.90 -28.81 10.69
N ALA A 473 14.21 -28.49 10.73
CA ALA A 473 15.01 -28.31 9.52
C ALA A 473 14.99 -29.54 8.59
N ILE A 474 15.14 -30.73 9.18
CA ILE A 474 15.11 -32.03 8.48
C ILE A 474 13.77 -32.26 7.75
N SER A 475 12.67 -31.65 8.21
CA SER A 475 11.34 -31.86 7.64
C SER A 475 11.02 -30.97 6.42
N TYR A 476 11.85 -30.01 6.05
CA TYR A 476 11.63 -29.17 4.86
C TYR A 476 12.27 -29.76 3.59
N ALA A 477 13.43 -30.41 3.74
CA ALA A 477 14.18 -30.98 2.62
C ALA A 477 13.40 -32.09 1.88
N LYS A 478 12.81 -33.05 2.61
CA LYS A 478 12.07 -34.17 1.99
C LYS A 478 10.91 -33.68 1.09
N PRO A 479 9.96 -32.83 1.53
CA PRO A 479 8.92 -32.31 0.64
C PRO A 479 9.46 -31.58 -0.60
N ALA A 480 10.54 -30.81 -0.47
CA ALA A 480 11.19 -30.17 -1.59
C ALA A 480 11.77 -31.18 -2.60
N GLU A 481 12.35 -32.28 -2.11
CA GLU A 481 12.87 -33.38 -2.92
C GLU A 481 11.76 -34.18 -3.61
N SER A 482 10.69 -34.55 -2.90
CA SER A 482 9.51 -35.20 -3.47
C SER A 482 8.91 -34.39 -4.63
N ILE A 483 8.82 -33.06 -4.47
CA ILE A 483 8.26 -32.17 -5.50
C ILE A 483 9.24 -32.00 -6.68
N GLY A 484 10.52 -31.78 -6.41
CA GLY A 484 11.54 -31.65 -7.47
C GLY A 484 11.66 -32.91 -8.34
N ALA A 485 11.56 -34.10 -7.73
CA ALA A 485 11.54 -35.38 -8.44
C ALA A 485 10.35 -35.53 -9.41
N ARG A 486 9.27 -34.76 -9.22
CA ARG A 486 8.02 -34.81 -10.01
C ARG A 486 7.69 -33.50 -10.73
N GLU A 487 8.62 -32.54 -10.86
CA GLU A 487 8.34 -31.20 -11.44
C GLU A 487 7.62 -31.29 -12.81
N ASN A 488 8.01 -32.21 -13.68
CA ASN A 488 7.40 -32.39 -15.01
C ASN A 488 5.92 -32.83 -14.98
N GLU A 489 5.45 -33.40 -13.87
CA GLU A 489 4.04 -33.78 -13.67
C GLU A 489 3.18 -32.61 -13.19
N LEU A 490 3.77 -31.45 -12.87
CA LEU A 490 3.15 -30.32 -12.21
C LEU A 490 3.10 -29.08 -13.11
N ASP A 491 2.09 -28.25 -12.89
CA ASP A 491 1.95 -26.90 -13.47
C ASP A 491 2.11 -25.81 -12.40
N ALA A 492 1.83 -26.11 -11.12
CA ALA A 492 2.09 -25.20 -9.99
C ALA A 492 2.27 -25.93 -8.65
N ILE A 493 2.83 -25.22 -7.66
CA ILE A 493 2.81 -25.59 -6.24
C ILE A 493 1.89 -24.64 -5.47
N LEU A 494 1.00 -25.19 -4.64
CA LEU A 494 0.14 -24.47 -3.72
C LEU A 494 0.64 -24.68 -2.28
N VAL A 495 0.93 -23.59 -1.57
CA VAL A 495 1.59 -23.64 -0.26
C VAL A 495 0.76 -22.90 0.80
N ALA A 496 0.59 -23.50 1.97
CA ALA A 496 0.20 -22.79 3.18
C ALA A 496 1.29 -22.96 4.24
N ALA A 497 1.82 -21.87 4.76
CA ALA A 497 2.92 -21.85 5.73
C ALA A 497 2.87 -20.54 6.53
N SER A 498 3.44 -20.54 7.74
CA SER A 498 3.75 -19.30 8.48
C SER A 498 5.00 -18.59 7.91
N PRO A 499 5.31 -17.34 8.30
CA PRO A 499 6.51 -16.66 7.83
C PRO A 499 7.80 -17.36 8.29
N THR A 500 7.79 -18.01 9.45
CA THR A 500 8.96 -18.75 9.98
C THR A 500 9.15 -20.12 9.29
N GLN A 501 8.09 -20.69 8.73
CA GLN A 501 8.14 -21.93 7.95
C GLN A 501 8.56 -21.65 6.50
N ILE A 502 7.90 -20.70 5.82
CA ILE A 502 8.14 -20.43 4.40
C ILE A 502 9.56 -19.91 4.12
N ARG A 503 10.12 -19.06 5.01
CA ARG A 503 11.50 -18.55 4.90
C ARG A 503 12.57 -19.65 5.04
N ARG A 504 12.20 -20.87 5.46
CA ARG A 504 13.06 -22.06 5.47
C ARG A 504 12.76 -22.99 4.29
N LEU A 505 11.48 -23.25 4.04
CA LEU A 505 11.01 -24.18 3.02
C LEU A 505 11.22 -23.68 1.58
N TYR A 506 10.99 -22.39 1.32
CA TYR A 506 10.99 -21.84 -0.04
C TYR A 506 12.37 -21.82 -0.72
N PRO A 507 13.50 -21.50 -0.03
CA PRO A 507 14.83 -21.61 -0.61
C PRO A 507 15.20 -23.04 -1.01
N ASP A 508 14.94 -24.03 -0.13
CA ASP A 508 15.18 -25.44 -0.43
C ASP A 508 14.34 -25.90 -1.63
N LEU A 509 13.05 -25.55 -1.63
CA LEU A 509 12.13 -25.83 -2.74
C LEU A 509 12.61 -25.22 -4.06
N ARG A 510 13.10 -23.98 -4.03
CA ARG A 510 13.67 -23.27 -5.20
C ARG A 510 15.01 -23.83 -5.69
N GLN A 511 15.71 -24.65 -4.91
CA GLN A 511 16.88 -25.41 -5.41
C GLN A 511 16.49 -26.73 -6.09
N LYS A 512 15.28 -27.25 -5.83
CA LYS A 512 14.80 -28.54 -6.35
C LYS A 512 13.90 -28.42 -7.58
N ILE A 513 13.37 -27.23 -7.88
CA ILE A 513 12.52 -26.92 -9.05
C ILE A 513 13.18 -25.89 -9.97
N ARG A 514 12.96 -25.98 -11.28
CA ARG A 514 13.55 -25.08 -12.29
C ARG A 514 12.70 -23.85 -12.56
N ALA A 515 11.41 -24.05 -12.81
CA ALA A 515 10.53 -23.02 -13.38
C ALA A 515 9.12 -23.03 -12.79
N LEU A 516 8.75 -24.07 -12.04
CA LEU A 516 7.41 -24.24 -11.49
C LEU A 516 6.98 -23.02 -10.64
N PRO A 517 5.81 -22.39 -10.91
CA PRO A 517 5.30 -21.29 -10.12
C PRO A 517 4.83 -21.78 -8.75
N VAL A 518 5.01 -20.93 -7.74
CA VAL A 518 4.67 -21.23 -6.35
C VAL A 518 3.70 -20.16 -5.87
N TYR A 519 2.55 -20.60 -5.38
CA TYR A 519 1.45 -19.77 -4.94
C TYR A 519 1.08 -20.06 -3.49
N ALA A 520 0.72 -19.04 -2.71
CA ALA A 520 0.40 -19.22 -1.30
C ALA A 520 -0.74 -18.33 -0.75
N THR A 521 -1.18 -18.61 0.48
CA THR A 521 -2.08 -17.73 1.24
C THR A 521 -1.31 -16.63 1.98
N SER A 522 -1.99 -15.60 2.49
CA SER A 522 -1.39 -14.44 3.22
C SER A 522 -0.50 -14.79 4.40
N HIS A 523 -0.61 -16.03 4.91
CA HIS A 523 0.06 -16.50 6.10
C HIS A 523 1.58 -16.63 5.92
N VAL A 524 2.07 -16.69 4.66
CA VAL A 524 3.51 -16.61 4.36
C VAL A 524 4.13 -15.27 4.74
N TYR A 525 3.32 -14.22 4.90
CA TYR A 525 3.75 -12.87 5.23
C TYR A 525 3.22 -12.44 6.61
N SER A 526 4.06 -11.75 7.37
CA SER A 526 3.71 -11.15 8.67
C SER A 526 2.64 -10.06 8.56
N GLY A 527 2.53 -9.41 7.41
CA GLY A 527 1.79 -8.15 7.22
C GLY A 527 2.63 -6.89 7.49
N LEU A 528 3.89 -7.03 7.92
CA LEU A 528 4.83 -5.95 8.23
C LEU A 528 6.17 -6.21 7.52
N PRO A 529 6.73 -5.26 6.73
CA PRO A 529 7.96 -5.51 5.97
C PRO A 529 9.15 -5.89 6.84
N ASP A 530 9.79 -7.02 6.53
CA ASP A 530 10.96 -7.56 7.20
C ASP A 530 11.99 -7.96 6.13
N THR A 531 12.44 -6.95 5.36
CA THR A 531 13.11 -7.11 4.05
C THR A 531 14.27 -8.09 4.07
N ASP A 532 15.04 -8.09 5.16
CA ASP A 532 16.24 -8.91 5.30
C ASP A 532 15.86 -10.39 5.36
N LYS A 533 14.78 -10.71 6.10
CA LYS A 533 14.28 -12.09 6.27
C LYS A 533 13.30 -12.52 5.18
N ASP A 534 12.63 -11.57 4.52
CA ASP A 534 11.73 -11.82 3.38
C ASP A 534 12.46 -11.84 2.03
N SER A 535 13.72 -11.39 1.97
CA SER A 535 14.58 -11.43 0.77
C SER A 535 14.64 -12.82 0.11
N VAL A 536 14.61 -13.87 0.93
CA VAL A 536 14.66 -15.28 0.51
C VAL A 536 13.38 -15.76 -0.17
N LEU A 537 12.30 -14.97 -0.14
CA LEU A 537 10.98 -15.32 -0.70
C LEU A 537 10.76 -14.79 -2.13
N GLU A 538 11.81 -14.33 -2.80
CA GLU A 538 11.72 -13.65 -4.09
C GLU A 538 10.83 -14.39 -5.12
N GLY A 539 9.94 -13.64 -5.76
CA GLY A 539 9.03 -14.19 -6.77
C GLY A 539 7.87 -15.03 -6.25
N LEU A 540 7.78 -15.34 -4.93
CA LEU A 540 6.62 -16.00 -4.34
C LEU A 540 5.38 -15.12 -4.49
N VAL A 541 4.33 -15.65 -5.11
CA VAL A 541 3.04 -14.98 -5.30
C VAL A 541 2.04 -15.48 -4.27
N PHE A 542 1.25 -14.60 -3.67
CA PHE A 542 0.33 -14.96 -2.59
C PHE A 542 -0.89 -14.03 -2.50
N THR A 543 -1.96 -14.45 -1.82
CA THR A 543 -3.11 -13.58 -1.50
C THR A 543 -2.76 -12.60 -0.37
N GLU A 544 -3.22 -11.36 -0.46
CA GLU A 544 -3.09 -10.40 0.65
C GLU A 544 -4.16 -9.30 0.59
N THR A 545 -4.55 -8.80 1.76
CA THR A 545 -5.46 -7.67 1.91
C THR A 545 -4.91 -6.39 1.24
N PRO A 546 -5.72 -5.63 0.47
CA PRO A 546 -5.30 -4.35 -0.10
C PRO A 546 -4.69 -3.38 0.92
N TRP A 547 -5.19 -3.38 2.16
CA TRP A 547 -4.65 -2.57 3.27
C TRP A 547 -3.17 -2.83 3.58
N VAL A 548 -2.76 -4.11 3.59
CA VAL A 548 -1.37 -4.51 3.88
C VAL A 548 -0.45 -4.24 2.69
N LEU A 549 -0.98 -4.24 1.47
CA LEU A 549 -0.20 -3.95 0.25
C LEU A 549 -0.05 -2.45 -0.02
N ASP A 550 -1.02 -1.63 0.33
CA ASP A 550 -0.90 -0.17 0.22
C ASP A 550 0.19 0.37 1.18
N SER A 551 1.15 1.11 0.63
CA SER A 551 2.22 1.76 1.39
C SER A 551 1.72 2.96 2.21
N ALA A 552 0.67 3.66 1.77
CA ALA A 552 0.08 4.76 2.52
C ALA A 552 -0.71 4.25 3.75
N SER A 553 -1.56 3.24 3.55
CA SER A 553 -2.22 2.52 4.64
C SER A 553 -1.22 1.94 5.64
N ARG A 554 -0.13 1.30 5.18
CA ARG A 554 0.97 0.82 6.05
C ARG A 554 1.63 1.93 6.87
N GLN A 555 1.90 3.10 6.27
CA GLN A 555 2.49 4.24 7.00
C GLN A 555 1.54 4.80 8.06
N ASN A 556 0.23 4.84 7.78
CA ASN A 556 -0.79 5.29 8.73
C ASN A 556 -1.09 4.25 9.82
N SER A 557 -1.01 2.94 9.53
CA SER A 557 -1.30 1.86 10.48
C SER A 557 -0.06 1.22 11.11
N ALA A 558 1.10 1.90 11.09
CA ALA A 558 2.36 1.42 11.66
C ALA A 558 2.33 1.17 13.20
N SER A 559 1.23 1.53 13.87
CA SER A 559 0.98 1.23 15.29
C SER A 559 0.12 -0.02 15.54
N SER A 560 -0.48 -0.63 14.51
CA SER A 560 -1.33 -1.83 14.67
C SER A 560 -0.52 -3.11 14.58
N ALA A 561 -0.46 -3.86 15.68
CA ALA A 561 0.15 -5.20 15.71
C ALA A 561 -0.59 -6.24 14.82
N PHE A 562 -1.81 -5.93 14.37
CA PHE A 562 -2.62 -6.82 13.52
C PHE A 562 -3.27 -6.04 12.36
N PRO A 563 -2.52 -5.64 11.31
CA PRO A 563 -3.04 -4.75 10.26
C PRO A 563 -4.23 -5.34 9.50
N ARG A 564 -4.27 -6.67 9.30
CA ARG A 564 -5.42 -7.35 8.67
C ARG A 564 -6.69 -7.30 9.53
N LEU A 565 -6.57 -7.36 10.86
CA LEU A 565 -7.71 -7.20 11.78
C LEU A 565 -8.18 -5.75 11.87
N TYR A 566 -7.28 -4.77 11.74
CA TYR A 566 -7.65 -3.37 11.63
C TYR A 566 -8.47 -3.12 10.34
N ALA A 567 -7.99 -3.62 9.21
CA ALA A 567 -8.72 -3.56 7.93
C ALA A 567 -10.09 -4.26 8.00
N MET A 568 -10.15 -5.42 8.66
CA MET A 568 -11.40 -6.14 8.92
C MET A 568 -12.38 -5.32 9.78
N GLY A 569 -11.88 -4.57 10.77
CA GLY A 569 -12.70 -3.63 11.55
C GLY A 569 -13.30 -2.52 10.68
N MET A 570 -12.51 -1.94 9.77
CA MET A 570 -13.00 -0.92 8.83
C MET A 570 -14.11 -1.47 7.92
N ASP A 571 -13.90 -2.67 7.37
CA ASP A 571 -14.89 -3.30 6.49
C ASP A 571 -16.14 -3.75 7.24
N ALA A 572 -16.01 -4.22 8.49
CA ALA A 572 -17.17 -4.56 9.33
C ALA A 572 -18.09 -3.34 9.56
N TYR A 573 -17.51 -2.16 9.80
CA TYR A 573 -18.29 -0.93 9.85
C TYR A 573 -18.95 -0.61 8.50
N LYS A 574 -18.22 -0.71 7.39
CA LYS A 574 -18.78 -0.46 6.04
C LYS A 574 -19.97 -1.39 5.75
N LEU A 575 -19.79 -2.70 5.95
CA LEU A 575 -20.82 -3.72 5.75
C LEU A 575 -22.05 -3.47 6.62
N SER A 576 -21.90 -2.94 7.84
CA SER A 576 -23.02 -2.59 8.73
C SER A 576 -24.01 -1.57 8.12
N SER A 577 -23.56 -0.79 7.13
CA SER A 577 -24.36 0.16 6.35
C SER A 577 -24.75 -0.34 4.94
N SER A 578 -24.33 -1.54 4.55
CA SER A 578 -24.46 -2.09 3.19
C SER A 578 -25.12 -3.48 3.12
N THR A 579 -25.68 -3.99 4.22
CA THR A 579 -26.38 -5.30 4.25
C THR A 579 -27.56 -5.35 3.29
N GLU A 580 -28.39 -4.31 3.25
CA GLU A 580 -29.59 -4.23 2.39
C GLU A 580 -29.23 -4.15 0.90
N SER A 581 -28.22 -3.36 0.53
CA SER A 581 -27.76 -3.28 -0.86
C SER A 581 -27.05 -4.57 -1.31
N LEU A 582 -26.34 -5.25 -0.42
CA LEU A 582 -25.72 -6.56 -0.73
C LEU A 582 -26.71 -7.73 -0.80
N LYS A 583 -27.96 -7.58 -0.34
CA LYS A 583 -29.03 -8.58 -0.60
C LYS A 583 -29.44 -8.65 -2.08
N ALA A 584 -29.10 -7.66 -2.89
CA ALA A 584 -29.23 -7.76 -4.34
C ALA A 584 -28.11 -8.64 -4.91
N TYR A 585 -28.42 -9.92 -5.18
CA TYR A 585 -27.47 -10.94 -5.63
C TYR A 585 -26.53 -10.47 -6.75
N GLY A 586 -25.24 -10.77 -6.61
CA GLY A 586 -24.19 -10.33 -7.53
C GLY A 586 -23.58 -8.96 -7.19
N SER A 587 -24.19 -8.19 -6.28
CA SER A 587 -23.58 -6.97 -5.76
C SER A 587 -22.31 -7.28 -4.97
N THR A 588 -21.30 -6.41 -5.10
CA THR A 588 -20.05 -6.50 -4.34
C THR A 588 -19.66 -5.14 -3.76
N VAL A 589 -18.93 -5.17 -2.64
CA VAL A 589 -18.36 -3.98 -2.00
C VAL A 589 -16.85 -4.08 -2.00
N SER A 590 -16.17 -3.09 -2.60
CA SER A 590 -14.72 -2.93 -2.43
C SER A 590 -14.40 -2.52 -0.99
N GLY A 591 -13.61 -3.34 -0.29
CA GLY A 591 -13.18 -3.16 1.09
C GLY A 591 -11.66 -3.12 1.23
N LYS A 592 -11.19 -2.83 2.45
CA LYS A 592 -9.77 -2.80 2.83
C LYS A 592 -9.16 -4.21 2.93
N THR A 593 -9.99 -5.24 3.15
CA THR A 593 -9.61 -6.66 3.15
C THR A 593 -9.68 -7.32 1.77
N GLY A 594 -10.44 -6.75 0.83
CA GLY A 594 -10.62 -7.27 -0.53
C GLY A 594 -11.94 -6.81 -1.15
N THR A 595 -12.33 -7.37 -2.29
CA THR A 595 -13.72 -7.27 -2.78
C THR A 595 -14.60 -8.26 -2.02
N ILE A 596 -15.73 -7.80 -1.49
CA ILE A 596 -16.61 -8.57 -0.61
C ILE A 596 -17.95 -8.85 -1.32
N SER A 597 -18.37 -10.11 -1.35
CA SER A 597 -19.72 -10.56 -1.78
C SER A 597 -20.53 -11.03 -0.58
N LEU A 598 -21.86 -11.10 -0.73
CA LEU A 598 -22.77 -11.74 0.24
C LEU A 598 -23.38 -12.99 -0.39
N GLU A 599 -23.21 -14.14 0.27
CA GLU A 599 -23.77 -15.42 -0.15
C GLU A 599 -25.12 -15.71 0.50
N LYS A 600 -25.84 -16.69 -0.05
CA LYS A 600 -27.23 -17.05 0.32
C LYS A 600 -27.40 -17.50 1.78
N ASP A 601 -26.34 -17.98 2.42
CA ASP A 601 -26.33 -18.41 3.83
C ASP A 601 -26.12 -17.25 4.82
N GLY A 602 -25.86 -16.03 4.32
CA GLY A 602 -25.50 -14.86 5.13
C GLY A 602 -23.98 -14.70 5.33
N SER A 603 -23.14 -15.56 4.75
CA SER A 603 -21.68 -15.38 4.81
C SER A 603 -21.22 -14.31 3.83
N PHE A 604 -20.33 -13.44 4.30
CA PHE A 604 -19.60 -12.48 3.48
C PHE A 604 -18.27 -13.11 3.04
N HIS A 605 -18.16 -13.46 1.75
CA HIS A 605 -16.91 -13.95 1.18
C HIS A 605 -16.02 -12.79 0.71
N ARG A 606 -14.68 -12.99 0.73
CA ARG A 606 -13.71 -12.01 0.20
C ARG A 606 -12.91 -12.56 -0.96
N LYS A 607 -12.60 -11.69 -1.91
CA LYS A 607 -11.52 -11.84 -2.87
C LYS A 607 -10.45 -10.79 -2.54
N SER A 608 -9.39 -11.22 -1.86
CA SER A 608 -8.22 -10.42 -1.51
C SER A 608 -7.47 -9.92 -2.76
N GLY A 609 -6.51 -9.02 -2.59
CA GLY A 609 -5.52 -8.75 -3.64
C GLY A 609 -4.58 -9.94 -3.83
N LEU A 610 -3.78 -9.88 -4.90
CA LEU A 610 -2.59 -10.71 -5.04
C LEU A 610 -1.34 -9.86 -4.80
N ALA A 611 -0.32 -10.50 -4.26
CA ALA A 611 0.95 -9.94 -3.88
C ALA A 611 2.10 -10.77 -4.47
N ARG A 612 3.27 -10.16 -4.61
CA ARG A 612 4.52 -10.85 -4.90
C ARG A 612 5.65 -10.25 -4.07
N PHE A 613 6.54 -11.09 -3.54
CA PHE A 613 7.80 -10.61 -2.97
C PHE A 613 8.75 -10.13 -4.09
N ASN A 614 9.29 -8.93 -3.90
CA ASN A 614 10.26 -8.28 -4.78
C ASN A 614 11.30 -7.57 -3.91
N LYS A 615 12.53 -8.08 -3.90
CA LYS A 615 13.65 -7.68 -3.01
C LYS A 615 13.25 -7.66 -1.54
N GLY A 616 12.54 -8.71 -1.10
CA GLY A 616 12.03 -8.83 0.27
C GLY A 616 10.87 -7.91 0.63
N VAL A 617 10.32 -7.14 -0.31
CA VAL A 617 9.12 -6.31 -0.10
C VAL A 617 7.92 -7.00 -0.73
N ALA A 618 6.85 -7.21 0.05
CA ALA A 618 5.54 -7.56 -0.48
C ALA A 618 4.96 -6.37 -1.28
N MET A 619 4.71 -6.58 -2.57
CA MET A 619 4.13 -5.58 -3.49
C MET A 619 2.86 -6.12 -4.14
N PRO A 620 1.88 -5.26 -4.52
CA PRO A 620 0.75 -5.67 -5.35
C PRO A 620 1.18 -6.38 -6.63
N PHE A 621 0.46 -7.42 -7.01
CA PHE A 621 0.73 -8.22 -8.20
C PHE A 621 -0.53 -8.33 -9.07
N GLY A 622 -0.58 -7.52 -10.14
CA GLY A 622 -1.48 -7.75 -11.26
C GLY A 622 -0.85 -8.79 -12.19
N GLY A 623 -1.42 -9.99 -12.22
CA GLY A 623 -0.90 -11.15 -12.95
C GLY A 623 -1.85 -11.69 -14.00
#